data_AF-A0A3M2GKG8-F1
#
_entry.id   AF-A0A3M2GKG8-F1
#
_cell.length_a   1.000
_cell.length_b   1.000
_cell.length_c   1.000
_cell.angle_alpha   90.00
_cell.angle_beta   90.00
_cell.angle_gamma   90.00
#
_symmetry.space_group_name_H-M   'P 1'
#
loop_
_entity.id
_entity.type
_entity.pdbx_description
1 polymer ?
#
loop_
_entity_poly.entity_id
_entity_poly.type
_entity_poly.pdbx_seq_one_letter_code
_entity_poly.pdbx_strand_id
1 'polypeptide(L)'
;MRPLPGTTVIAEYPDAWAARVAAARLAESGIEATVLVDPAADVAPHHVVEHGARLVVREEAAEVAAGVLGLDRPDPVADELDAHYHLHRFADRPRWVRRATVVVLVALVIPPAAGALVLAVTILRSLFP
;
A
#
# COMPACT_ATOMS: atom_id res chain seq x y z
N MET A 1 3.33 -18.05 -0.90
CA MET A 1 4.01 -18.78 0.20
C MET A 1 2.98 -19.35 1.15
N ARG A 2 2.99 -20.67 1.41
CA ARG A 2 2.08 -21.30 2.41
C ARG A 2 2.83 -21.46 3.74
N PRO A 3 2.20 -21.18 4.89
CA PRO A 3 2.79 -21.43 6.20
C PRO A 3 3.01 -22.95 6.43
N LEU A 4 3.96 -23.28 7.30
CA LEU A 4 4.21 -24.66 7.74
C LEU A 4 3.00 -25.19 8.53
N PRO A 5 2.73 -26.51 8.51
CA PRO A 5 1.64 -27.08 9.31
C PRO A 5 1.80 -26.73 10.80
N GLY A 6 0.71 -26.28 11.44
CA GLY A 6 0.70 -25.82 12.84
C GLY A 6 1.16 -24.36 13.04
N THR A 7 1.35 -23.60 11.96
CA THR A 7 1.71 -22.19 12.01
C THR A 7 0.71 -21.33 11.24
N THR A 8 0.46 -20.11 11.73
CA THR A 8 -0.49 -19.16 11.12
C THR A 8 0.17 -17.82 10.86
N VAL A 9 -0.29 -17.15 9.80
CA VAL A 9 0.16 -15.80 9.45
C VAL A 9 -0.59 -14.81 10.33
N ILE A 10 0.15 -13.98 11.06
CA ILE A 10 -0.43 -12.96 11.96
C ILE A 10 -0.36 -11.55 11.39
N ALA A 11 0.61 -11.26 10.52
CA ALA A 11 0.75 -9.95 9.90
C ALA A 11 1.51 -10.05 8.57
N GLU A 12 1.21 -9.12 7.67
CA GLU A 12 1.95 -8.88 6.44
C GLU A 12 2.61 -7.51 6.51
N TYR A 13 3.87 -7.44 6.09
CA TYR A 13 4.69 -6.24 6.09
C TYR A 13 5.18 -5.92 4.69
N PRO A 14 5.37 -4.63 4.35
CA PRO A 14 5.85 -4.22 3.03
C PRO A 14 7.29 -4.64 2.75
N ASP A 15 8.09 -4.88 3.79
CA ASP A 15 9.48 -5.28 3.67
C ASP A 15 9.93 -6.25 4.77
N ALA A 16 11.04 -6.93 4.51
CA ALA A 16 11.63 -7.93 5.41
C ALA A 16 12.18 -7.31 6.71
N TRP A 17 12.55 -6.02 6.70
CA TRP A 17 13.09 -5.36 7.88
C TRP A 17 11.99 -5.13 8.92
N ALA A 18 10.84 -4.60 8.51
CA ALA A 18 9.67 -4.39 9.35
C ALA A 18 9.18 -5.71 9.97
N ALA A 19 9.12 -6.78 9.16
CA ALA A 19 8.75 -8.10 9.66
C ALA A 19 9.77 -8.66 10.69
N ARG A 20 11.08 -8.41 10.50
CA ARG A 20 12.12 -8.82 11.47
C ARG A 20 12.04 -8.02 12.77
N VAL A 21 11.71 -6.74 12.72
CA VAL A 21 11.48 -5.92 13.92
C VAL A 21 10.30 -6.47 14.73
N ALA A 22 9.20 -6.80 14.05
CA ALA A 22 8.05 -7.43 14.71
C ALA A 22 8.39 -8.80 15.30
N ALA A 23 9.15 -9.63 14.58
CA ALA A 23 9.65 -10.90 15.11
C ALA A 23 10.55 -10.72 16.34
N ALA A 24 11.41 -9.70 16.37
CA ALA A 24 12.25 -9.39 17.52
C ALA A 24 11.43 -8.99 18.76
N ARG A 25 10.39 -8.18 18.57
CA ARG A 25 9.45 -7.83 19.67
C ARG A 25 8.72 -9.05 20.22
N LEU A 26 8.30 -9.97 19.35
CA LEU A 26 7.71 -11.24 19.79
C LEU A 26 8.73 -12.09 20.57
N ALA A 27 9.98 -12.13 20.12
CA ALA A 27 11.04 -12.84 20.83
C ALA A 27 11.32 -12.26 22.23
N GLU A 28 11.26 -10.93 22.41
CA GLU A 28 11.35 -10.29 23.73
C GLU A 28 10.22 -10.73 24.68
N SER A 29 9.05 -11.05 24.13
CA SER A 29 7.92 -11.62 24.88
C SER A 29 7.94 -13.15 25.02
N GLY A 30 9.00 -13.81 24.55
CA GLY A 30 9.14 -15.28 24.61
C GLY A 30 8.35 -16.05 23.55
N ILE A 31 7.89 -15.38 22.49
CA ILE A 31 7.11 -15.98 21.40
C ILE A 31 8.02 -16.22 20.18
N GLU A 32 8.11 -17.47 19.73
CA GLU A 32 8.82 -17.82 18.51
C GLU A 32 8.03 -17.37 17.27
N ALA A 33 8.68 -16.58 16.43
CA ALA A 33 8.12 -16.09 15.16
C ALA A 33 9.09 -16.35 14.01
N THR A 34 8.55 -16.69 12.85
CA THR A 34 9.28 -16.90 11.60
C THR A 34 8.85 -15.86 10.57
N VAL A 35 9.82 -15.22 9.92
CA VAL A 35 9.57 -14.31 8.81
C VAL A 35 9.71 -15.07 7.49
N LEU A 36 8.65 -15.09 6.70
CA LEU A 36 8.64 -15.63 5.34
C LEU A 36 8.79 -14.46 4.35
N VAL A 37 9.83 -14.52 3.52
CA VAL A 37 10.09 -13.55 2.45
C VAL A 37 10.21 -14.31 1.13
N ASP A 38 9.78 -13.69 0.03
CA ASP A 38 10.02 -14.26 -1.29
C ASP A 38 11.54 -14.27 -1.57
N PRO A 39 12.19 -15.43 -1.73
CA PRO A 39 13.61 -15.47 -2.09
C PRO A 39 13.91 -14.79 -3.42
N ALA A 40 12.92 -14.66 -4.32
CA ALA A 40 13.06 -13.91 -5.57
C ALA A 40 13.24 -12.39 -5.33
N ALA A 41 12.89 -11.87 -4.14
CA ALA A 41 13.14 -10.47 -3.79
C ALA A 41 14.63 -10.11 -3.77
N ASP A 42 15.50 -11.06 -3.40
CA ASP A 42 16.95 -10.85 -3.33
C ASP A 42 17.66 -11.19 -4.66
N VAL A 43 17.10 -12.12 -5.45
CA VAL A 43 17.76 -12.65 -6.67
C VAL A 43 17.28 -11.97 -7.94
N ALA A 44 15.98 -11.68 -8.07
CA ALA A 44 15.38 -11.12 -9.27
C ALA A 44 14.16 -10.23 -8.92
N PRO A 45 14.41 -9.03 -8.35
CA PRO A 45 13.36 -8.19 -7.79
C PRO A 45 12.29 -7.73 -8.80
N HIS A 46 12.62 -7.72 -10.09
CA HIS A 46 11.71 -7.36 -11.18
C HIS A 46 10.65 -8.43 -11.50
N HIS A 47 10.79 -9.65 -10.96
CA HIS A 47 9.80 -10.73 -11.11
C HIS A 47 8.83 -10.84 -9.93
N VAL A 48 9.02 -10.06 -8.88
CA VAL A 48 8.17 -10.10 -7.69
C VAL A 48 6.94 -9.22 -7.91
N VAL A 49 5.76 -9.84 -7.95
CA VAL A 49 4.47 -9.15 -8.17
C VAL A 49 3.81 -8.75 -6.85
N GLU A 50 4.11 -9.47 -5.76
CA GLU A 50 3.69 -9.15 -4.38
C GLU A 50 4.93 -8.92 -3.51
N HIS A 51 5.28 -7.66 -3.27
CA HIS A 51 6.32 -7.30 -2.30
C HIS A 51 5.74 -7.39 -0.89
N GLY A 52 5.97 -8.51 -0.21
CA GLY A 52 5.48 -8.70 1.15
C GLY A 52 6.31 -9.68 1.95
N ALA A 53 6.62 -9.32 3.18
CA ALA A 53 7.14 -10.23 4.19
C ALA A 53 6.01 -10.66 5.12
N ARG A 54 5.83 -11.96 5.30
CA ARG A 54 4.78 -12.51 6.17
C ARG A 54 5.39 -12.92 7.51
N LEU A 55 4.78 -12.48 8.60
CA LEU A 55 5.15 -12.90 9.94
C LEU A 55 4.26 -14.06 10.37
N VAL A 56 4.89 -15.16 10.76
CA VAL A 56 4.22 -16.43 11.07
C VAL A 56 4.60 -16.88 12.47
N VAL A 57 3.62 -17.31 13.24
CA VAL A 57 3.79 -17.89 14.59
C VAL A 57 3.09 -19.23 14.69
N ARG A 58 3.34 -19.98 15.76
CA ARG A 58 2.55 -21.18 16.07
C ARG A 58 1.09 -20.81 16.31
N GLU A 59 0.18 -21.67 15.87
CA GLU A 59 -1.26 -21.44 15.97
C GLU A 59 -1.72 -21.21 17.42
N GLU A 60 -1.15 -21.97 18.36
CA GLU A 60 -1.38 -21.85 19.80
C GLU A 60 -0.96 -20.49 20.41
N ALA A 61 -0.03 -19.79 19.76
CA ALA A 61 0.48 -18.49 20.21
C ALA A 61 -0.11 -17.32 19.41
N ALA A 62 -1.00 -17.57 18.44
CA ALA A 62 -1.44 -16.55 17.49
C ALA A 62 -2.17 -15.38 18.15
N GLU A 63 -3.11 -15.67 19.05
CA GLU A 63 -3.89 -14.64 19.76
C GLU A 63 -3.00 -13.81 20.69
N VAL A 64 -2.10 -14.47 21.44
CA VAL A 64 -1.16 -13.78 22.33
C VAL A 64 -0.17 -12.92 21.53
N ALA A 65 0.33 -13.43 20.40
CA ALA A 65 1.24 -12.70 19.53
C ALA A 65 0.57 -11.48 18.90
N ALA A 66 -0.69 -11.61 18.48
CA ALA A 66 -1.49 -10.49 17.97
C ALA A 66 -1.68 -9.41 19.04
N GLY A 67 -1.96 -9.81 20.28
CA GLY A 67 -2.07 -8.90 21.41
C GLY A 67 -0.78 -8.16 21.74
N VAL A 68 0.37 -8.86 21.74
CA VAL A 68 1.70 -8.26 21.97
C VAL A 68 2.06 -7.25 20.88
N LEU A 69 1.71 -7.54 19.63
CA LEU A 69 1.94 -6.63 18.51
C LEU A 69 0.88 -5.53 18.38
N GLY A 70 -0.16 -5.56 19.22
CA GLY A 70 -1.26 -4.59 19.16
C GLY A 70 -2.15 -4.75 17.92
N LEU A 71 -2.13 -5.91 17.27
CA LEU A 71 -2.89 -6.20 16.03
C LEU A 71 -4.38 -6.41 16.29
N ASP A 72 -4.77 -6.74 17.52
CA ASP A 72 -6.17 -7.01 17.91
C ASP A 72 -7.03 -5.75 18.03
N ARG A 73 -6.43 -4.56 17.95
CA ARG A 73 -7.16 -3.30 17.91
C ARG A 73 -6.84 -2.58 16.61
N PRO A 74 -7.86 -2.17 15.82
CA PRO A 74 -7.62 -1.08 14.88
C PRO A 74 -7.07 0.07 15.72
N ASP A 75 -5.84 0.50 15.42
CA ASP A 75 -5.27 1.66 16.06
C ASP A 75 -5.86 2.87 15.33
N PRO A 76 -6.91 3.52 15.87
CA PRO A 76 -7.56 4.62 15.19
C PRO A 76 -6.58 5.76 14.91
N VAL A 77 -5.48 5.85 15.68
CA VAL A 77 -4.43 6.84 15.48
C VAL A 77 -3.54 6.45 14.31
N ALA A 78 -3.20 5.18 14.13
CA ALA A 78 -2.45 4.71 12.97
C ALA A 78 -3.27 4.83 11.68
N ASP A 79 -4.55 4.45 11.71
CA ASP A 79 -5.47 4.59 10.58
C ASP A 79 -5.70 6.08 10.22
N GLU A 80 -5.83 6.94 11.24
CA GLU A 80 -5.91 8.38 11.04
C GLU A 80 -4.60 8.95 10.52
N LEU A 81 -3.44 8.49 11.00
CA LEU A 81 -2.12 8.88 10.48
C LEU A 81 -1.93 8.44 9.03
N ASP A 82 -2.33 7.23 8.67
CA ASP A 82 -2.18 6.70 7.32
C ASP A 82 -3.12 7.43 6.34
N ALA A 83 -4.37 7.67 6.75
CA ALA A 83 -5.30 8.54 6.04
C ALA A 83 -4.75 9.97 5.90
N HIS A 84 -4.14 10.51 6.95
CA HIS A 84 -3.51 11.83 6.95
C HIS A 84 -2.27 11.86 6.03
N TYR A 85 -1.45 10.81 6.03
CA TYR A 85 -0.24 10.68 5.22
C TYR A 85 -0.57 10.63 3.73
N HIS A 86 -1.63 9.90 3.36
CA HIS A 86 -2.12 9.83 1.98
C HIS A 86 -2.70 11.16 1.49
N LEU A 87 -3.37 11.93 2.36
CA LEU A 87 -3.96 13.23 2.03
C LEU A 87 -2.92 14.36 1.95
N HIS A 88 -1.89 14.36 2.80
CA HIS A 88 -0.96 15.50 2.95
C HIS A 88 0.30 15.39 2.08
N ARG A 89 0.63 14.21 1.54
CA ARG A 89 1.81 13.99 0.67
C ARG A 89 1.91 14.95 -0.52
N PHE A 90 0.78 15.49 -0.98
CA PHE A 90 0.73 16.49 -2.05
C PHE A 90 0.62 17.93 -1.54
N ALA A 91 -0.05 18.15 -0.40
CA ALA A 91 -0.20 19.47 0.21
C ALA A 91 1.13 20.04 0.70
N ASP A 92 2.01 19.17 1.25
CA ASP A 92 3.33 19.52 1.78
C ASP A 92 4.40 19.74 0.69
N ARG A 93 4.07 19.49 -0.58
CA ARG A 93 5.01 19.73 -1.68
C ARG A 93 5.24 21.23 -1.88
N PRO A 94 6.45 21.62 -2.32
CA PRO A 94 6.74 22.99 -2.70
C PRO A 94 5.66 23.53 -3.65
N ARG A 95 5.22 24.77 -3.44
CA ARG A 95 4.09 25.38 -4.18
C ARG A 95 4.24 25.29 -5.70
N TRP A 96 5.46 25.29 -6.21
CA TRP A 96 5.75 25.14 -7.65
C TRP A 96 5.44 23.74 -8.19
N VAL A 97 5.72 22.67 -7.43
CA VAL A 97 5.41 21.29 -7.81
C VAL A 97 3.91 21.12 -7.95
N ARG A 98 3.15 21.63 -6.97
CA ARG A 98 1.68 21.53 -6.99
C ARG A 98 1.09 22.25 -8.20
N ARG A 99 1.58 23.45 -8.52
CA ARG A 99 1.16 24.20 -9.72
C ARG A 99 1.51 23.44 -11.00
N ALA A 100 2.71 22.86 -11.07
CA ALA A 100 3.13 22.07 -12.23
C ALA A 100 2.22 20.84 -12.43
N THR A 101 1.91 20.09 -11.37
CA THR A 101 0.99 18.96 -11.46
C THR A 101 -0.41 19.36 -11.90
N VAL A 102 -0.96 20.47 -11.37
CA VAL A 102 -2.27 21.00 -11.81
C VAL A 102 -2.23 21.36 -13.30
N VAL A 103 -1.18 22.03 -13.75
CA VAL A 103 -1.00 22.39 -15.16
C VAL A 103 -0.96 21.14 -16.04
N VAL A 104 -0.23 20.09 -15.62
CA VAL A 104 -0.17 18.82 -16.37
C VAL A 104 -1.53 18.14 -16.43
N LEU A 105 -2.27 18.07 -15.33
CA LEU A 105 -3.62 17.48 -15.30
C LEU A 105 -4.58 18.26 -16.22
N VAL A 106 -4.54 19.59 -16.17
CA VAL A 106 -5.35 20.44 -17.04
C VAL A 106 -4.97 20.27 -18.51
N ALA A 107 -3.67 20.24 -18.82
CA ALA A 107 -3.17 20.04 -20.19
C ALA A 107 -3.50 18.65 -20.75
N LEU A 108 -3.67 17.65 -19.89
CA LEU A 108 -4.10 16.31 -20.32
C LEU A 108 -5.60 16.26 -20.65
N VAL A 109 -6.43 16.94 -19.84
CA VAL A 109 -7.90 16.83 -19.92
C VAL A 109 -8.51 17.82 -20.93
N ILE A 110 -7.98 19.05 -21.01
CA ILE A 110 -8.58 20.10 -21.85
C ILE A 110 -8.54 19.77 -23.35
N PRO A 111 -7.42 19.32 -23.95
CA PRO A 111 -7.37 19.06 -25.39
C PRO A 111 -8.40 18.03 -25.89
N PRO A 112 -8.55 16.83 -25.27
CA PRO A 112 -9.56 15.88 -25.71
C PRO A 112 -10.99 16.38 -25.43
N ALA A 113 -11.23 17.08 -24.31
CA ALA A 113 -12.55 17.63 -24.01
C ALA A 113 -12.97 18.72 -25.03
N ALA A 114 -12.06 19.62 -25.39
CA ALA A 114 -12.28 20.63 -26.41
C ALA A 114 -12.51 20.00 -27.80
N GLY A 115 -11.70 18.99 -28.15
CA GLY A 115 -11.88 18.21 -29.38
C GLY A 115 -13.26 17.54 -29.45
N ALA A 116 -13.67 16.88 -28.38
CA ALA A 116 -14.99 16.23 -28.28
C ALA A 116 -16.14 17.25 -28.42
N LEU A 117 -16.01 18.42 -27.79
CA LEU A 117 -17.00 19.50 -27.90
C LEU A 117 -17.13 20.01 -29.34
N VAL A 118 -16.00 20.27 -30.01
CA VAL A 118 -16.00 20.72 -31.42
C VAL A 118 -16.64 19.67 -32.31
N LEU A 119 -16.30 18.39 -32.10
CA LEU A 119 -16.86 17.29 -32.87
C LEU A 119 -18.37 17.16 -32.66
N ALA A 120 -18.83 17.27 -31.42
CA ALA A 120 -20.26 17.25 -31.08
C ALA A 120 -21.03 18.40 -31.73
N VAL A 121 -20.49 19.63 -31.72
CA VAL A 121 -21.09 20.79 -32.39
C VAL A 121 -21.15 20.59 -33.90
N THR A 122 -20.11 20.01 -34.49
CA THR A 122 -20.04 19.74 -35.93
C THR A 122 -21.10 18.72 -36.35
N ILE A 123 -21.25 17.63 -35.59
CA ILE A 123 -22.29 16.62 -35.82
C ILE A 123 -23.68 17.24 -35.67
N LEU A 124 -23.92 18.01 -34.61
CA LEU A 124 -25.23 18.63 -34.37
C LEU A 124 -25.62 19.58 -35.51
N ARG A 125 -24.69 20.39 -36.01
CA ARG A 125 -24.92 21.26 -37.17
C ARG A 125 -25.18 20.48 -38.46
N SER A 126 -24.57 19.31 -38.63
CA SER A 126 -24.81 18.47 -39.82
C SER A 126 -26.18 17.79 -39.81
N LEU A 127 -26.75 17.54 -38.62
CA LEU A 127 -28.06 16.91 -38.46
C LEU A 127 -29.22 17.91 -38.56
N PHE A 128 -28.96 19.19 -38.29
CA PHE A 128 -29.96 20.28 -38.34
C PHE A 128 -29.41 21.48 -39.14
N PRO A 129 -29.47 21.45 -40.49
CA PRO A 129 -29.02 22.54 -41.35
C PRO A 129 -29.92 23.79 -41.30
#